data_AF-A0A7D5BXV2-F1
#
_entry.id   AF-A0A7D5BXV2-F1
#
_cell.length_a   1.000
_cell.length_b   1.000
_cell.length_c   1.000
_cell.angle_alpha   90.00
_cell.angle_beta   90.00
_cell.angle_gamma   90.00
#
_symmetry.space_group_name_H-M   'P 1'
#
loop_
_entity.id
_entity.type
_entity.pdbx_description
1 polymer ?
#
loop_
_entity_poly.entity_id
_entity_poly.type
_entity_poly.pdbx_seq_one_letter_code
_entity_poly.pdbx_strand_id
1 'polypeptide(L)' 'MTEVLRIEAGELSSDEIIDALNDGSRVLVDVEVAGGRHEVVLRYDGETYHCDTPTNLHRHADEAEMRGCIDRMGYAASEQ' A
#
# COMPACT_ATOMS: atom_id res chain seq x y z
N MET A 1 16.71 -6.16 9.61
CA MET A 1 15.74 -7.21 9.24
C MET A 1 14.64 -6.47 8.52
N THR A 2 14.33 -6.82 7.27
CA THR A 2 13.26 -6.13 6.52
C THR A 2 11.95 -6.52 7.16
N GLU A 3 11.38 -5.64 7.97
CA GLU A 3 10.11 -5.90 8.64
C GLU A 3 9.00 -5.83 7.59
N VAL A 4 8.10 -6.80 7.67
CA VAL A 4 7.03 -6.98 6.69
C VAL A 4 5.72 -6.80 7.44
N LEU A 5 5.04 -5.71 7.15
CA LEU A 5 3.76 -5.37 7.74
C LEU A 5 2.66 -5.89 6.84
N ARG A 6 1.93 -6.92 7.27
CA ARG A 6 0.76 -7.42 6.55
C ARG A 6 -0.50 -6.87 7.19
N ILE A 7 -1.34 -6.24 6.38
CA ILE A 7 -2.60 -5.62 6.80
C ILE A 7 -3.72 -6.00 5.85
N GLU A 8 -4.96 -5.89 6.32
CA GLU A 8 -6.14 -6.00 5.46
C GLU A 8 -6.52 -4.63 4.87
N ALA A 9 -7.18 -4.65 3.71
CA ALA A 9 -7.69 -3.43 3.08
C ALA A 9 -8.66 -2.72 4.04
N GLY A 10 -8.38 -1.45 4.32
CA GLY A 10 -9.18 -0.68 5.28
C GLY A 10 -8.72 -0.81 6.74
N GLU A 11 -7.65 -1.56 7.04
CA GLU A 11 -7.14 -1.71 8.40
C GLU A 11 -6.30 -0.51 8.85
N LEU A 12 -5.45 0.02 7.96
CA LEU A 12 -4.63 1.21 8.22
C LEU A 12 -4.99 2.37 7.30
N SER A 13 -4.80 3.59 7.78
CA SER A 13 -4.91 4.79 6.97
C SER A 13 -3.75 4.90 5.97
N SER A 14 -3.96 5.67 4.91
CA SER A 14 -2.95 5.89 3.87
C SER A 14 -1.64 6.45 4.43
N ASP A 15 -1.71 7.34 5.43
CA ASP A 15 -0.53 7.88 6.11
C ASP A 15 0.25 6.82 6.87
N GLU A 16 -0.42 5.96 7.65
CA GLU A 16 0.22 4.90 8.44
C GLU A 16 0.97 3.91 7.52
N ILE A 17 0.36 3.59 6.38
CA ILE A 17 0.98 2.75 5.36
C ILE A 17 2.23 3.42 4.79
N ILE A 18 2.16 4.70 4.45
CA ILE A 18 3.29 5.48 3.94
C ILE A 18 4.40 5.60 5.00
N ASP A 19 4.05 5.84 6.26
CA ASP A 19 5.00 5.96 7.38
C ASP A 19 5.78 4.64 7.55
N ALA A 20 5.09 3.50 7.54
CA ALA A 20 5.73 2.18 7.57
C ALA A 20 6.68 1.97 6.38
N LEU A 21 6.31 2.41 5.17
CA LEU A 21 7.16 2.34 3.99
C LEU A 21 8.42 3.22 4.13
N ASN A 22 8.28 4.42 4.69
CA ASN A 22 9.38 5.35 4.96
C ASN A 22 10.33 4.82 6.05
N ASP A 23 9.82 4.09 7.04
CA ASP A 23 10.63 3.40 8.05
C ASP A 23 11.47 2.26 7.44
N GLY A 24 11.23 1.92 6.17
CA GLY A 24 11.90 0.85 5.44
C GLY A 24 11.23 -0.51 5.59
N SER A 25 10.01 -0.52 6.14
CA SER A 25 9.16 -1.71 6.20
C SER A 25 8.44 -1.92 4.87
N ARG A 26 8.14 -3.18 4.55
CA ARG A 26 7.37 -3.55 3.35
C ARG A 26 5.94 -3.84 3.76
N VAL A 27 4.97 -3.20 3.10
CA VAL A 27 3.55 -3.38 3.44
C VAL A 27 2.90 -4.32 2.44
N LEU A 28 2.26 -5.39 2.91
CA LEU A 28 1.37 -6.22 2.11
C LEU A 28 -0.07 -5.95 2.51
N VAL A 29 -0.89 -5.54 1.54
CA VAL A 29 -2.31 -5.26 1.74
C VAL A 29 -3.11 -6.38 1.12
N ASP A 30 -3.88 -7.09 1.94
CA ASP A 30 -4.79 -8.12 1.50
C ASP A 30 -6.15 -7.48 1.17
N VAL A 31 -6.52 -7.48 -0.11
CA VAL A 31 -7.76 -6.85 -0.60
C VAL A 31 -8.70 -7.94 -1.10
N GLU A 32 -9.95 -7.92 -0.66
CA GLU A 32 -10.98 -8.83 -1.17
C GLU A 32 -11.82 -8.11 -2.25
N VAL A 33 -11.76 -8.60 -3.49
CA VAL A 33 -12.49 -8.05 -4.62
C VAL A 33 -13.25 -9.17 -5.33
N ALA A 34 -14.56 -9.01 -5.50
CA ALA A 34 -15.43 -9.96 -6.20
C ALA A 34 -15.34 -11.42 -5.68
N GLY A 35 -15.10 -11.60 -4.37
CA GLY A 35 -14.95 -12.91 -3.73
C GLY A 35 -13.58 -13.56 -3.95
N GLY A 36 -12.63 -12.84 -4.56
CA GLY A 36 -11.23 -13.20 -4.68
C GLY A 36 -10.38 -12.36 -3.74
N ARG A 37 -9.47 -13.01 -3.00
CA ARG A 37 -8.47 -12.36 -2.17
C ARG A 37 -7.23 -12.07 -3.01
N HIS A 38 -6.85 -10.81 -3.09
CA HIS A 38 -5.70 -10.33 -3.84
C HIS A 38 -4.70 -9.72 -2.87
N GLU A 39 -3.45 -10.11 -3.01
CA GLU A 39 -2.36 -9.51 -2.25
C GLU A 39 -1.75 -8.37 -3.08
N VAL A 40 -1.68 -7.19 -2.48
CA VAL A 40 -1.03 -6.01 -3.04
C VAL A 40 0.23 -5.75 -2.24
N VAL A 41 1.34 -5.48 -2.93
CA VAL A 41 2.60 -5.20 -2.27
C VAL A 41 3.00 -3.75 -2.48
N LEU A 42 3.15 -3.04 -1.37
CA LEU A 42 3.66 -1.68 -1.32
C LEU A 42 5.10 -1.74 -0.81
N ARG A 43 6.00 -1.06 -1.52
CA ARG A 43 7.41 -0.94 -1.12
C ARG A 43 7.95 0.43 -1.48
N TYR A 44 8.93 0.88 -0.73
CA TYR A 44 9.68 2.10 -0.99
C TYR A 44 11.17 1.76 -1.06
N ASP A 45 11.85 2.26 -2.08
CA ASP A 45 13.29 2.01 -2.29
C ASP A 45 14.17 3.16 -1.75
N GLY A 46 13.56 4.21 -1.18
CA GLY A 46 14.25 5.45 -0.79
C GLY A 46 14.19 6.56 -1.84
N GLU A 47 13.80 6.23 -3.07
CA GLU A 47 13.62 7.21 -4.16
C GLU A 47 12.23 7.15 -4.78
N THR A 48 11.61 5.97 -4.83
CA THR A 48 10.34 5.76 -5.55
C THR A 48 9.49 4.72 -4.85
N TYR A 49 8.22 5.05 -4.71
CA TYR A 49 7.19 4.16 -4.21
C TYR A 49 6.72 3.22 -5.30
N HIS A 50 6.60 1.94 -4.97
CA HIS A 50 6.11 0.92 -5.88
C HIS A 50 4.86 0.27 -5.28
N CYS A 51 3.79 0.30 -6.06
CA CYS A 51 2.54 -0.39 -5.77
C CYS A 51 2.41 -1.55 -6.77
N ASP A 52 2.82 -2.72 -6.33
CA ASP A 52 2.74 -3.96 -7.08
C ASP A 52 1.38 -4.58 -6.83
N THR A 53 0.46 -4.35 -7.76
CA THR A 53 -0.83 -5.03 -7.79
C THR A 53 -0.72 -6.24 -8.71
N PRO A 54 -1.52 -7.31 -8.51
CA PRO A 54 -1.45 -8.49 -9.37
C PRO A 54 -1.72 -8.20 -10.85
N THR A 55 -2.37 -7.08 -11.16
CA THR A 55 -2.75 -6.68 -12.51
C THR A 55 -1.79 -5.64 -13.12
N ASN A 56 -1.09 -4.85 -12.29
CA ASN A 56 -0.23 -3.77 -12.74
C ASN A 56 0.77 -3.33 -11.68
N LEU A 57 1.95 -2.88 -12.12
CA LEU A 57 2.96 -2.27 -11.26
C LEU A 57 2.95 -0.75 -11.45
N HIS A 58 2.40 -0.04 -10.48
CA HIS A 58 2.43 1.43 -10.44
C HIS A 58 3.66 1.93 -9.68
N ARG A 59 4.20 3.07 -10.11
CA ARG A 59 5.35 3.73 -9.48
C ARG A 59 5.02 5.19 -9.25
N HIS A 60 5.40 5.70 -8.08
CA HIS A 60 5.12 7.07 -7.65
C HIS A 60 6.40 7.70 -7.11
N ALA A 61 6.68 8.93 -7.52
CA ALA A 61 7.86 9.64 -7.04
C ALA A 61 7.62 10.22 -5.64
N ASP A 62 6.37 10.57 -5.34
CA ASP A 62 6.00 11.29 -4.13
C ASP A 62 4.99 10.51 -3.27
N GLU A 63 5.06 10.76 -1.96
CA GLU A 63 4.12 10.23 -0.97
C GLU A 63 2.68 10.63 -1.29
N ALA A 64 2.46 11.87 -1.74
CA ALA A 64 1.13 12.37 -2.09
C ALA A 64 0.50 11.60 -3.25
N GLU A 65 1.29 11.23 -4.26
CA GLU A 65 0.83 10.42 -5.38
C GLU A 65 0.49 9.00 -4.92
N MET A 66 1.36 8.40 -4.10
CA MET A 66 1.11 7.06 -3.57
C MET A 66 -0.12 7.03 -2.65
N ARG A 67 -0.25 8.02 -1.77
CA ARG A 67 -1.40 8.19 -0.88
C ARG A 67 -2.70 8.26 -1.68
N GLY A 68 -2.71 9.07 -2.74
CA GLY A 68 -3.85 9.15 -3.66
C GLY A 68 -4.13 7.83 -4.38
N CYS A 69 -3.11 7.05 -4.72
CA CYS A 69 -3.29 5.71 -5.29
C CYS A 69 -3.93 4.74 -4.28
N ILE A 70 -3.40 4.67 -3.06
CA ILE A 70 -3.91 3.81 -1.98
C ILE A 70 -5.38 4.14 -1.66
N ASP A 71 -5.70 5.43 -1.55
CA ASP A 71 -7.06 5.92 -1.29
C ASP A 71 -8.01 5.59 -2.45
N ARG A 72 -7.59 5.90 -3.69
CA ARG A 72 -8.37 5.61 -4.91
C ARG A 72 -8.64 4.13 -5.11
N MET A 73 -7.69 3.27 -4.73
CA MET A 73 -7.83 1.82 -4.84
C MET A 73 -8.58 1.19 -3.66
N GLY A 74 -8.87 1.96 -2.61
CA GLY A 74 -9.57 1.48 -1.41
C GLY A 74 -8.73 0.57 -0.53
N TYR A 75 -7.40 0.78 -0.51
CA TYR A 75 -6.48 0.00 0.33
C TYR A 75 -6.41 0.55 1.75
N ALA A 76 -6.61 1.86 1.90
CA ALA A 76 -6.62 2.53 3.19
C ALA A 76 -8.01 2.50 3.84
N ALA A 77 -8.02 2.62 5.17
CA ALA A 77 -9.21 2.90 5.95
C ALA A 77 -9.85 4.19 5.43
N SER A 78 -11.08 4.08 4.91
CA SER A 78 -11.89 5.26 4.64
C SER A 78 -12.37 5.78 5.99
N GLU A 79 -11.92 6.96 6.41
CA GLU A 79 -12.46 7.63 7.59
C GLU A 79 -13.94 7.96 7.32
N GLN A 80 -14.84 7.12 7.83
CA GLN A 80 -16.30 7.28 7.73
C GLN A 80 -16.85 7.99 8.96
#